data_AF-A0A8B6ZGX8-F1
#
_entry.id   AF-A0A8B6ZGX8-F1
#
_cell.length_a   1.000
_cell.length_b   1.000
_cell.length_c   1.000
_cell.angle_alpha   90.00
_cell.angle_beta   90.00
_cell.angle_gamma   90.00
#
_symmetry.space_group_name_H-M   'P 1'
#
loop_
_entity.id
_entity.type
_entity.pdbx_description
1 polymer ?
#
loop_
_entity_poly.entity_id
_entity_poly.type
_entity_poly.pdbx_seq_one_letter_code
_entity_poly.pdbx_strand_id
1 'polypeptide(L)'
;MQIWGALLLLLTTCLAVRANPLLTPPDDIQVQENFDLPRIYGKWFNVAIGSTCQWLKKFKSRMSMSTLVLGKGATDLEISTTSTRWRKGFCEEISGAYEKTGTDGKFLYRNSKWNVTMESYVAHTNYDEYAIFLTKKFSRHGPTITAKLYGRQPQLRESLLEEFREFALGMGIPEDSIFTLADRGECVPGEQEPEPTPALRARRAVLPQEDEGSGAGQRIIDFKKEDSCQLDPVAGPCLGMIRKYFYNGSSMACETFQYGGCLGNGNNFGSEKECLQTCRTVAACNLPIVSGPCRGATQLWAFDAVQGKCVLFTYGGCQGNGNKFYSEKECKEYCGAPGEDEELLRFKH
;
A
#
# COMPACT_ATOMS: atom_id res chain seq x y z
N MET A 1 13.16 24.90 77.30
CA MET A 1 14.27 24.20 76.59
C MET A 1 13.66 23.12 75.72
N GLN A 2 14.12 23.05 74.48
CA GLN A 2 13.73 22.08 73.44
C GLN A 2 13.70 20.62 73.94
N ILE A 3 12.88 19.77 73.29
CA ILE A 3 13.36 18.69 72.40
C ILE A 3 12.16 18.06 71.66
N TRP A 4 12.39 17.80 70.36
CA TRP A 4 11.50 17.30 69.31
C TRP A 4 11.29 15.77 69.30
N GLY A 5 10.26 15.35 68.54
CA GLY A 5 10.24 14.10 67.76
C GLY A 5 9.13 13.13 68.17
N ALA A 6 8.27 12.57 67.32
CA ALA A 6 8.18 12.55 65.86
C ALA A 6 6.71 12.25 65.47
N LEU A 7 6.17 12.94 64.46
CA LEU A 7 4.88 12.62 63.85
C LEU A 7 5.15 12.11 62.43
N LEU A 8 4.92 10.82 62.18
CA LEU A 8 4.95 10.25 60.84
C LEU A 8 3.75 10.79 60.05
N LEU A 9 4.02 11.66 59.07
CA LEU A 9 3.06 12.00 58.01
C LEU A 9 3.19 10.97 56.88
N LEU A 10 2.20 10.07 56.79
CA LEU A 10 1.99 9.24 55.61
C LEU A 10 1.47 10.13 54.47
N LEU A 11 2.36 10.52 53.57
CA LEU A 11 2.01 11.13 52.29
C LEU A 11 1.44 10.04 51.37
N THR A 12 0.11 9.91 51.34
CA THR A 12 -0.57 9.18 50.26
C THR A 12 -0.50 10.02 48.99
N THR A 13 0.45 9.71 48.12
CA THR A 13 0.49 10.23 46.75
C THR A 13 -0.71 9.66 45.98
N CYS A 14 -1.78 10.44 45.85
CA CYS A 14 -2.77 10.19 44.81
C CYS A 14 -2.11 10.45 43.46
N LEU A 15 -1.66 9.39 42.78
CA LEU A 15 -1.43 9.43 41.35
C LEU A 15 -2.79 9.64 40.70
N ALA A 16 -3.15 10.91 40.47
CA ALA A 16 -4.18 11.26 39.52
C ALA A 16 -3.68 10.78 38.15
N VAL A 17 -4.13 9.59 37.74
CA VAL A 17 -4.05 9.15 36.36
C VAL A 17 -4.79 10.21 35.56
N ARG A 18 -4.04 11.11 34.91
CA ARG A 18 -4.59 11.92 33.83
C ARG A 18 -4.98 10.95 32.74
N ALA A 19 -6.24 10.52 32.76
CA ALA A 19 -6.86 10.02 31.56
C ALA A 19 -6.72 11.16 30.54
N ASN A 20 -5.97 10.94 29.47
CA ASN A 20 -6.04 11.83 28.32
C ASN A 20 -7.52 11.94 27.95
N PRO A 21 -8.11 13.14 27.88
CA PRO A 21 -9.45 13.27 27.35
C PRO A 21 -9.40 12.69 25.95
N LEU A 22 -10.19 11.64 25.73
CA LEU A 22 -10.48 11.14 24.38
C LEU A 22 -10.99 12.35 23.61
N LEU A 23 -10.19 12.85 22.67
CA LEU A 23 -10.55 13.92 21.75
C LEU A 23 -11.79 13.45 20.99
N THR A 24 -12.96 13.84 21.47
CA THR A 24 -14.17 13.88 20.65
C THR A 24 -13.86 14.82 19.49
N PRO A 25 -14.10 14.42 18.23
CA PRO A 25 -13.92 15.34 17.13
C PRO A 25 -14.77 16.59 17.36
N PRO A 26 -14.27 17.80 17.03
CA PRO A 26 -15.02 19.02 17.24
C PRO A 26 -16.39 18.92 16.58
N ASP A 27 -17.44 19.26 17.33
CA ASP A 27 -18.83 19.11 16.90
C ASP A 27 -19.20 20.07 15.75
N ASP A 28 -18.41 21.12 15.52
CA ASP A 28 -18.64 22.10 14.44
C ASP A 28 -17.37 22.29 13.59
N ILE A 29 -17.35 21.63 12.43
CA ILE A 29 -16.28 21.78 11.45
C ILE A 29 -16.50 23.11 10.74
N GLN A 30 -15.59 24.06 10.91
CA GLN A 30 -15.68 25.34 10.24
C GLN A 30 -15.39 25.21 8.74
N VAL A 31 -16.21 25.88 7.94
CA VAL A 31 -16.04 26.01 6.49
C VAL A 31 -15.30 27.32 6.21
N GLN A 32 -14.55 27.36 5.10
CA GLN A 32 -13.90 28.56 4.60
C GLN A 32 -14.85 29.76 4.63
N GLU A 33 -14.43 30.83 5.30
CA GLU A 33 -15.17 32.08 5.31
C GLU A 33 -15.32 32.65 3.90
N ASN A 34 -16.52 33.15 3.58
CA ASN A 34 -16.88 33.70 2.27
C ASN A 34 -16.56 32.73 1.12
N PHE A 35 -16.94 31.47 1.28
CA PHE A 35 -16.72 30.44 0.28
C PHE A 35 -17.34 30.81 -1.08
N ASP A 36 -16.52 30.85 -2.12
CA ASP A 36 -16.91 31.12 -3.50
C ASP A 36 -16.88 29.81 -4.31
N LEU A 37 -18.08 29.29 -4.60
CA LEU A 37 -18.25 28.02 -5.28
C LEU A 37 -17.65 28.00 -6.70
N PRO A 38 -17.93 28.97 -7.61
CA PRO A 38 -17.27 29.05 -8.90
C PRO A 38 -15.74 28.96 -8.85
N ARG A 39 -15.10 29.59 -7.86
CA ARG A 39 -13.63 29.61 -7.74
C ARG A 39 -13.03 28.27 -7.33
N ILE A 40 -13.77 27.41 -6.62
CA ILE A 40 -13.26 26.09 -6.22
C ILE A 40 -13.23 25.09 -7.40
N TYR A 41 -13.96 25.37 -8.49
CA TYR A 41 -14.02 24.47 -9.63
C TYR A 41 -12.68 24.30 -10.34
N GLY A 42 -12.65 23.30 -11.23
CA GLY A 42 -11.47 22.91 -11.98
C GLY A 42 -10.70 21.79 -11.30
N LYS A 43 -9.44 21.64 -11.73
CA LYS A 43 -8.58 20.53 -11.37
C LYS A 43 -7.77 20.81 -10.11
N TRP A 44 -7.56 19.75 -9.34
CA TRP A 44 -6.84 19.71 -8.08
C TRP A 44 -6.04 18.40 -7.97
N PHE A 45 -4.87 18.45 -7.34
CA PHE A 45 -4.03 17.31 -7.02
C PHE A 45 -4.14 16.99 -5.53
N ASN A 46 -4.49 15.76 -5.17
CA ASN A 46 -4.54 15.31 -3.78
C ASN A 46 -3.11 15.03 -3.29
N VAL A 47 -2.51 16.01 -2.62
CA VAL A 47 -1.10 16.01 -2.24
C VAL A 47 -0.87 15.29 -0.91
N ALA A 48 -1.76 15.47 0.07
CA ALA A 48 -1.66 14.83 1.37
C ALA A 48 -3.02 14.44 1.91
N ILE A 49 -3.04 13.46 2.82
CA ILE A 49 -4.27 12.93 3.39
C ILE A 49 -4.04 12.49 4.83
N GLY A 50 -5.04 12.66 5.66
CA GLY A 50 -5.12 12.14 7.02
C GLY A 50 -6.47 11.53 7.29
N SER A 51 -6.57 10.48 8.12
CA SER A 51 -7.88 9.96 8.53
C SER A 51 -7.88 9.24 9.87
N THR A 52 -8.97 9.38 10.62
CA THR A 52 -9.27 8.54 11.80
C THR A 52 -9.72 7.12 11.41
N CYS A 53 -9.97 6.87 10.13
CA CYS A 53 -10.28 5.55 9.61
C CYS A 53 -9.04 4.65 9.69
N GLN A 54 -9.05 3.69 10.63
CA GLN A 54 -7.96 2.72 10.82
C GLN A 54 -7.60 1.93 9.54
N TRP A 55 -8.54 1.81 8.60
CA TRP A 55 -8.27 1.21 7.30
C TRP A 55 -7.28 2.04 6.49
N LEU A 56 -7.43 3.37 6.44
CA LEU A 56 -6.60 4.23 5.60
C LEU A 56 -5.12 4.19 6.02
N LYS A 57 -4.86 4.10 7.33
CA LYS A 57 -3.53 3.89 7.91
C LYS A 57 -2.80 2.68 7.33
N LYS A 58 -3.51 1.59 7.01
CA LYS A 58 -2.95 0.35 6.46
C LYS A 58 -2.66 0.41 4.95
N PHE A 59 -3.28 1.34 4.22
CA PHE A 59 -3.14 1.44 2.76
C PHE A 59 -2.27 2.62 2.31
N LYS A 60 -1.69 3.39 3.23
CA LYS A 60 -0.89 4.59 2.94
C LYS A 60 0.17 4.39 1.86
N SER A 61 0.91 3.27 1.88
CA SER A 61 2.00 2.98 0.94
C SER A 61 1.53 2.61 -0.47
N ARG A 62 0.24 2.32 -0.63
CA ARG A 62 -0.39 1.96 -1.91
C ARG A 62 -1.16 3.12 -2.52
N MET A 63 -1.22 4.25 -1.82
CA MET A 63 -1.85 5.46 -2.31
C MET A 63 -0.78 6.31 -2.98
N SER A 64 -1.06 6.67 -4.23
CA SER A 64 -0.35 7.74 -4.92
C SER A 64 -1.25 8.96 -4.97
N MET A 65 -0.65 10.07 -5.37
CA MET A 65 -1.37 11.28 -5.72
C MET A 65 -2.49 10.94 -6.71
N SER A 66 -3.63 11.57 -6.51
CA SER A 66 -4.82 11.45 -7.38
C SER A 66 -5.25 12.83 -7.83
N THR A 67 -5.83 12.94 -9.00
CA THR A 67 -6.49 14.19 -9.40
C THR A 67 -7.95 14.20 -8.93
N LEU A 68 -8.47 15.40 -8.75
CA LEU A 68 -9.88 15.69 -8.52
C LEU A 68 -10.26 16.84 -9.45
N VAL A 69 -11.32 16.66 -10.24
CA VAL A 69 -11.93 17.70 -11.03
C VAL A 69 -13.30 18.00 -10.44
N LEU A 70 -13.51 19.26 -10.05
CA LEU A 70 -14.77 19.76 -9.55
C LEU A 70 -15.46 20.61 -10.62
N GLY A 71 -16.76 20.44 -10.77
CA GLY A 71 -17.54 21.21 -11.72
C GLY A 71 -19.01 21.34 -11.31
N LYS A 72 -19.79 21.95 -12.18
CA LYS A 72 -21.25 22.02 -12.03
C LYS A 72 -21.83 20.59 -12.10
N GLY A 73 -22.81 20.31 -11.26
CA GLY A 73 -23.56 19.07 -11.31
C GLY A 73 -24.53 19.02 -12.49
N ALA A 74 -25.29 17.93 -12.60
CA ALA A 74 -26.36 17.82 -13.58
C ALA A 74 -27.52 18.79 -13.27
N THR A 75 -27.69 19.13 -12.00
CA THR A 75 -28.65 20.10 -11.50
C THR A 75 -27.94 21.26 -10.79
N ASP A 76 -28.62 22.40 -10.66
CA ASP A 76 -28.08 23.55 -9.91
C ASP A 76 -27.92 23.28 -8.41
N LEU A 77 -28.50 22.18 -7.90
CA LEU A 77 -28.36 21.73 -6.52
C LEU A 77 -27.15 20.82 -6.32
N GLU A 78 -26.41 20.49 -7.37
CA GLU A 78 -25.32 19.52 -7.31
C GLU A 78 -24.00 20.11 -7.80
N ILE A 79 -22.91 19.49 -7.37
CA ILE A 79 -21.59 19.62 -7.97
C ILE A 79 -21.16 18.26 -8.53
N SER A 80 -20.43 18.27 -9.63
CA SER A 80 -19.79 17.07 -10.17
C SER A 80 -18.39 16.92 -9.59
N THR A 81 -18.01 15.67 -9.29
CA THR A 81 -16.69 15.32 -8.78
C THR A 81 -16.15 14.14 -9.58
N THR A 82 -15.00 14.31 -10.22
CA THR A 82 -14.32 13.23 -10.93
C THR A 82 -12.92 13.07 -10.36
N SER A 83 -12.59 11.89 -9.86
CA SER A 83 -11.26 11.59 -9.33
C SER A 83 -10.57 10.50 -10.13
N THR A 84 -9.35 10.77 -10.56
CA THR A 84 -8.54 9.85 -11.36
C THR A 84 -7.28 9.47 -10.60
N ARG A 85 -6.96 8.18 -10.56
CA ARG A 85 -5.83 7.66 -9.78
C ARG A 85 -5.34 6.32 -10.26
N TRP A 86 -4.06 6.05 -9.99
CA TRP A 86 -3.50 4.72 -10.09
C TRP A 86 -4.04 3.80 -8.99
N ARG A 87 -4.50 2.61 -9.40
CA ARG A 87 -4.89 1.54 -8.48
C ARG A 87 -4.47 0.21 -9.08
N LYS A 88 -3.51 -0.47 -8.43
CA LYS A 88 -2.98 -1.77 -8.86
C LYS A 88 -2.45 -1.75 -10.32
N GLY A 89 -1.75 -0.69 -10.72
CA GLY A 89 -1.19 -0.55 -12.07
C GLY A 89 -2.21 -0.17 -13.15
N PHE A 90 -3.46 0.09 -12.80
CA PHE A 90 -4.47 0.62 -13.72
C PHE A 90 -4.87 2.03 -13.33
N CYS A 91 -5.06 2.89 -14.31
CA CYS A 91 -5.67 4.18 -14.08
C CYS A 91 -7.19 4.02 -13.97
N GLU A 92 -7.73 4.24 -12.76
CA GLU A 92 -9.16 4.24 -12.49
C GLU A 92 -9.69 5.68 -12.40
N GLU A 93 -10.83 5.92 -13.03
CA GLU A 93 -11.62 7.13 -12.86
C GLU A 93 -12.90 6.83 -12.07
N ILE A 94 -13.21 7.69 -11.11
CA ILE A 94 -14.41 7.61 -10.30
C ILE A 94 -15.12 8.95 -10.34
N SER A 95 -16.29 8.97 -10.96
CA SER A 95 -17.16 10.13 -11.03
C SER A 95 -18.34 9.99 -10.07
N GLY A 96 -18.79 11.11 -9.53
CA GLY A 96 -19.92 11.20 -8.61
C GLY A 96 -20.48 12.61 -8.59
N ALA A 97 -21.62 12.77 -7.89
CA ALA A 97 -22.24 14.05 -7.64
C ALA A 97 -22.44 14.23 -6.14
N TYR A 98 -22.26 15.46 -5.66
CA TYR A 98 -22.54 15.86 -4.28
C TYR A 98 -23.62 16.93 -4.29
N GLU A 99 -24.57 16.81 -3.38
CA GLU A 99 -25.63 17.79 -3.15
C GLU A 99 -25.07 19.00 -2.39
N LYS A 100 -25.45 20.19 -2.82
CA LYS A 100 -25.20 21.44 -2.10
C LYS A 100 -26.11 21.48 -0.86
N THR A 101 -25.60 22.03 0.22
CA THR A 101 -26.39 22.25 1.43
C THR A 101 -26.77 23.72 1.59
N GLY A 102 -27.52 24.07 2.63
CA GLY A 102 -27.80 25.47 2.96
C GLY A 102 -26.57 26.24 3.48
N THR A 103 -25.43 25.57 3.67
CA THR A 103 -24.16 26.17 4.07
C THR A 103 -23.20 26.07 2.89
N ASP A 104 -22.80 27.22 2.34
CA ASP A 104 -21.82 27.29 1.27
C ASP A 104 -20.50 26.64 1.71
N GLY A 105 -19.92 25.83 0.82
CA GLY A 105 -18.71 25.05 1.10
C GLY A 105 -18.93 23.76 1.90
N LYS A 106 -20.18 23.46 2.29
CA LYS A 106 -20.61 22.15 2.80
C LYS A 106 -21.44 21.39 1.76
N PHE A 107 -21.05 20.15 1.51
CA PHE A 107 -21.64 19.26 0.52
C PHE A 107 -22.02 17.92 1.13
N LEU A 108 -23.06 17.29 0.59
CA LEU A 108 -23.61 16.03 1.05
C LEU A 108 -23.54 14.98 -0.05
N TYR A 109 -23.06 13.79 0.31
CA TYR A 109 -23.18 12.61 -0.55
C TYR A 109 -23.91 11.50 0.21
N ARG A 110 -24.96 10.96 -0.41
CA ARG A 110 -25.76 9.88 0.16
C ARG A 110 -25.75 8.67 -0.75
N ASN A 111 -25.42 7.52 -0.18
CA ASN A 111 -25.53 6.25 -0.87
C ASN A 111 -26.50 5.32 -0.13
N SER A 112 -27.75 5.32 -0.60
CA SER A 112 -28.85 4.57 0.01
C SER A 112 -28.65 3.06 -0.01
N LYS A 113 -27.90 2.51 -0.99
CA LYS A 113 -27.62 1.06 -1.06
C LYS A 113 -26.74 0.57 0.10
N TRP A 114 -25.85 1.43 0.59
CA TRP A 114 -24.89 1.08 1.66
C TRP A 114 -25.19 1.76 3.00
N ASN A 115 -26.26 2.57 3.05
CA ASN A 115 -26.61 3.44 4.17
C ASN A 115 -25.40 4.26 4.64
N VAL A 116 -24.70 4.87 3.69
CA VAL A 116 -23.55 5.73 3.94
C VAL A 116 -23.93 7.16 3.61
N THR A 117 -23.64 8.05 4.55
CA THR A 117 -23.75 9.50 4.36
C THR A 117 -22.37 10.10 4.56
N MET A 118 -21.95 11.00 3.66
CA MET A 118 -20.71 11.75 3.78
C MET A 118 -21.04 13.23 3.75
N GLU A 119 -20.57 13.95 4.77
CA GLU A 119 -20.56 15.41 4.79
C GLU A 119 -19.14 15.85 4.46
N SER A 120 -19.00 16.65 3.41
CA SER A 120 -17.72 17.20 2.96
C SER A 120 -17.71 18.71 3.13
N TYR A 121 -16.61 19.23 3.66
CA TYR A 121 -16.41 20.62 4.03
C TYR A 121 -15.14 21.12 3.34
N VAL A 122 -15.21 22.28 2.71
CA VAL A 122 -14.00 23.02 2.30
C VAL A 122 -13.56 23.85 3.51
N ALA A 123 -12.62 23.34 4.29
CA ALA A 123 -12.23 23.97 5.55
C ALA A 123 -11.40 25.24 5.33
N HIS A 124 -10.39 25.16 4.47
CA HIS A 124 -9.52 26.28 4.13
C HIS A 124 -9.15 26.25 2.65
N THR A 125 -9.12 27.40 1.98
CA THR A 125 -8.66 27.51 0.59
C THR A 125 -8.36 28.96 0.24
N ASN A 126 -7.33 29.17 -0.57
CA ASN A 126 -7.10 30.43 -1.27
C ASN A 126 -7.50 30.35 -2.76
N TYR A 127 -8.12 29.25 -3.17
CA TYR A 127 -8.60 28.92 -4.52
C TYR A 127 -7.53 28.73 -5.60
N ASP A 128 -6.40 29.43 -5.48
CA ASP A 128 -5.40 29.57 -6.54
C ASP A 128 -4.16 28.69 -6.28
N GLU A 129 -3.92 28.26 -5.03
CA GLU A 129 -2.77 27.43 -4.66
C GLU A 129 -3.20 26.12 -4.00
N TYR A 130 -4.05 26.17 -2.97
CA TYR A 130 -4.40 25.01 -2.17
C TYR A 130 -5.85 25.02 -1.68
N ALA A 131 -6.35 23.84 -1.30
CA ALA A 131 -7.59 23.68 -0.56
C ALA A 131 -7.51 22.47 0.39
N ILE A 132 -7.98 22.63 1.63
CA ILE A 132 -8.10 21.56 2.62
C ILE A 132 -9.56 21.13 2.70
N PHE A 133 -9.83 19.88 2.34
CA PHE A 133 -11.16 19.30 2.44
C PHE A 133 -11.23 18.37 3.64
N LEU A 134 -12.28 18.50 4.44
CA LEU A 134 -12.60 17.57 5.52
C LEU A 134 -13.86 16.79 5.16
N THR A 135 -13.84 15.48 5.33
CA THR A 135 -15.01 14.62 5.09
C THR A 135 -15.34 13.83 6.34
N LYS A 136 -16.56 13.98 6.85
CA LYS A 136 -17.14 13.17 7.90
C LYS A 136 -18.04 12.12 7.27
N LYS A 137 -17.61 10.86 7.34
CA LYS A 137 -18.36 9.72 6.82
C LYS A 137 -19.09 9.03 7.97
N PHE A 138 -20.41 8.98 7.87
CA PHE A 138 -21.27 8.21 8.76
C PHE A 138 -21.55 6.85 8.15
N SER A 139 -21.23 5.80 8.90
CA SER A 139 -21.44 4.41 8.50
C SER A 139 -21.86 3.56 9.69
N ARG A 140 -22.16 2.29 9.44
CA ARG A 140 -22.48 1.30 10.49
C ARG A 140 -21.36 1.09 11.52
N HIS A 141 -20.12 1.43 11.17
CA HIS A 141 -18.95 1.31 12.04
C HIS A 141 -18.61 2.60 12.80
N GLY A 142 -19.52 3.57 12.79
CA GLY A 142 -19.34 4.89 13.41
C GLY A 142 -18.83 5.95 12.43
N PRO A 143 -18.69 7.20 12.90
CA PRO A 143 -18.20 8.31 12.12
C PRO A 143 -16.69 8.24 11.95
N THR A 144 -16.20 8.44 10.73
CA THR A 144 -14.77 8.60 10.44
C THR A 144 -14.52 9.95 9.79
N ILE A 145 -13.40 10.57 10.13
CA ILE A 145 -12.98 11.86 9.57
C ILE A 145 -11.80 11.62 8.64
N THR A 146 -11.82 12.28 7.49
CA THR A 146 -10.72 12.27 6.52
C THR A 146 -10.41 13.71 6.12
N ALA A 147 -9.19 14.16 6.34
CA ALA A 147 -8.68 15.43 5.83
C ALA A 147 -7.87 15.17 4.56
N LYS A 148 -7.99 16.02 3.55
CA LYS A 148 -7.18 15.98 2.33
C LYS A 148 -6.68 17.36 1.98
N LEU A 149 -5.39 17.47 1.70
CA LEU A 149 -4.79 18.65 1.13
C LEU A 149 -4.77 18.51 -0.39
N TYR A 150 -5.41 19.46 -1.06
CA TYR A 150 -5.38 19.60 -2.50
C TYR A 150 -4.51 20.78 -2.90
N GLY A 151 -3.70 20.61 -3.94
CA GLY A 151 -2.94 21.68 -4.60
C GLY A 151 -3.44 21.92 -6.01
N ARG A 152 -3.32 23.16 -6.52
CA ARG A 152 -3.44 23.42 -7.97
C ARG A 152 -2.26 22.85 -8.75
N GLN A 153 -1.15 22.58 -8.05
CA GLN A 153 0.03 21.89 -8.55
C GLN A 153 0.33 20.65 -7.69
N PRO A 154 1.04 19.64 -8.22
CA PRO A 154 1.39 18.43 -7.48
C PRO A 154 2.41 18.69 -6.36
N GLN A 155 3.23 19.73 -6.49
CA GLN A 155 4.18 20.15 -5.46
C GLN A 155 3.69 21.41 -4.77
N LEU A 156 3.66 21.39 -3.44
CA LEU A 156 3.30 22.54 -2.60
C LEU A 156 4.48 22.88 -1.69
N ARG A 157 4.50 24.11 -1.18
CA ARG A 157 5.50 24.56 -0.20
C ARG A 157 5.39 23.77 1.11
N GLU A 158 6.54 23.49 1.72
CA GLU A 158 6.62 22.70 2.97
C GLU A 158 5.78 23.30 4.11
N SER A 159 5.68 24.64 4.17
CA SER A 159 4.84 25.34 5.14
C SER A 159 3.36 25.00 5.03
N LEU A 160 2.84 24.70 3.84
CA LEU A 160 1.45 24.23 3.67
C LEU A 160 1.28 22.78 4.09
N LEU A 161 2.31 21.94 3.92
CA LEU A 161 2.28 20.55 4.38
C LEU A 161 2.24 20.50 5.91
N GLU A 162 3.01 21.36 6.58
CA GLU A 162 3.00 21.48 8.04
C GLU A 162 1.68 22.09 8.55
N GLU A 163 1.16 23.14 7.90
CA GLU A 163 -0.16 23.71 8.21
C GLU A 163 -1.28 22.66 8.10
N PHE A 164 -1.24 21.82 7.04
CA PHE A 164 -2.17 20.71 6.89
C PHE A 164 -2.02 19.66 8.01
N ARG A 165 -0.78 19.37 8.43
CA ARG A 165 -0.52 18.42 9.52
C ARG A 165 -1.09 18.93 10.83
N GLU A 166 -0.84 20.18 11.19
CA GLU A 166 -1.40 20.83 12.38
C GLU A 166 -2.93 20.83 12.35
N PHE A 167 -3.52 21.20 11.22
CA PHE A 167 -4.97 21.14 11.01
C PHE A 167 -5.53 19.72 11.23
N ALA A 168 -4.92 18.71 10.61
CA ALA A 168 -5.37 17.32 10.72
C ALA A 168 -5.26 16.79 12.16
N LEU A 169 -4.16 17.10 12.87
CA LEU A 169 -3.99 16.78 14.29
C LEU A 169 -5.08 17.46 15.14
N GLY A 170 -5.39 18.73 14.88
CA GLY A 170 -6.46 19.47 15.53
C GLY A 170 -7.85 18.86 15.34
N MET A 171 -8.07 18.20 14.21
CA MET A 171 -9.31 17.44 13.93
C MET A 171 -9.34 16.04 14.58
N GLY A 172 -8.33 15.70 15.40
CA GLY A 172 -8.22 14.40 16.09
C GLY A 172 -7.70 13.27 15.20
N ILE A 173 -7.08 13.58 14.05
CA ILE A 173 -6.45 12.57 13.20
C ILE A 173 -5.09 12.20 13.81
N PRO A 174 -4.79 10.91 14.06
CA PRO A 174 -3.50 10.50 14.60
C PRO A 174 -2.35 10.85 13.67
N GLU A 175 -1.22 11.28 14.22
CA GLU A 175 -0.03 11.67 13.46
C GLU A 175 0.43 10.59 12.47
N ASP A 176 0.48 9.34 12.92
CA ASP A 176 0.88 8.19 12.11
C ASP A 176 -0.13 7.78 11.01
N SER A 177 -1.24 8.52 10.94
CA SER A 177 -2.33 8.38 9.98
C SER A 177 -2.44 9.60 9.06
N ILE A 178 -1.46 10.51 9.08
CA ILE A 178 -1.29 11.65 8.17
C ILE A 178 -0.10 11.36 7.27
N PHE A 179 -0.26 11.55 5.96
CA PHE A 179 0.77 11.22 4.98
C PHE A 179 0.68 12.04 3.70
N THR A 180 1.85 12.40 3.17
CA THR A 180 2.02 12.94 1.83
C THR A 180 1.98 11.80 0.82
N LEU A 181 1.30 12.04 -0.30
CA LEU A 181 1.08 11.07 -1.36
C LEU A 181 2.21 11.15 -2.39
N ALA A 182 2.73 9.99 -2.81
CA ALA A 182 3.76 9.95 -3.85
C ALA A 182 3.20 10.42 -5.19
N ASP A 183 3.87 11.38 -5.81
CA ASP A 183 3.58 11.80 -7.18
C ASP A 183 4.08 10.72 -8.16
N ARG A 184 3.15 10.08 -8.86
CA ARG A 184 3.44 9.08 -9.90
C ARG A 184 3.09 9.61 -11.30
N GLY A 185 2.94 10.92 -11.42
CA GLY A 185 2.34 11.54 -12.58
C GLY A 185 0.85 11.27 -12.67
N GLU A 186 0.23 12.03 -13.56
CA GLU A 186 -1.15 11.80 -13.96
C GLU A 186 -1.28 10.56 -14.81
N CYS A 187 -2.46 9.97 -14.80
CA CYS A 187 -2.78 8.84 -15.66
C CYS A 187 -4.08 9.12 -16.40
N VAL A 188 -4.18 8.57 -17.61
CA VAL A 188 -5.40 8.63 -18.40
C VAL A 188 -6.24 7.38 -18.10
N PRO A 189 -7.55 7.52 -17.83
CA PRO A 189 -8.40 6.37 -17.54
C PRO A 189 -8.31 5.31 -18.63
N GLY A 190 -7.99 4.07 -18.25
CA GLY A 190 -7.73 2.97 -19.20
C GLY A 190 -6.25 2.73 -19.52
N GLU A 191 -5.33 3.60 -19.08
CA GLU A 191 -3.90 3.30 -19.12
C GLU A 191 -3.54 2.20 -18.12
N GLN A 192 -2.65 1.32 -18.58
CA GLN A 192 -1.99 0.32 -17.76
C GLN A 192 -0.53 0.74 -17.62
N GLU A 193 0.00 0.67 -16.39
CA GLU A 193 1.41 0.91 -16.11
C GLU A 193 2.22 0.02 -17.06
N PRO A 194 3.16 0.59 -17.85
CA PRO A 194 3.87 -0.18 -18.86
C PRO A 194 4.52 -1.39 -18.20
N GLU A 195 4.27 -2.58 -18.78
CA GLU A 195 5.02 -3.79 -18.44
C GLU A 195 6.51 -3.44 -18.38
N PRO A 196 7.24 -3.85 -17.33
CA PRO A 196 8.66 -3.54 -17.21
C PRO A 196 9.34 -4.05 -18.48
N THR A 197 9.70 -3.12 -19.35
CA THR A 197 10.45 -3.44 -20.55
C THR A 197 11.74 -4.06 -20.05
N PRO A 198 12.11 -5.29 -20.47
CA PRO A 198 13.44 -5.78 -20.21
C PRO A 198 14.37 -4.74 -20.81
N ALA A 199 15.16 -4.09 -19.97
CA ALA A 199 16.15 -3.14 -20.43
C ALA A 199 16.93 -3.82 -21.56
N LEU A 200 16.77 -3.33 -22.79
CA LEU A 200 17.68 -3.70 -23.87
C LEU A 200 19.05 -3.30 -23.36
N ARG A 201 19.86 -4.29 -23.03
CA ARG A 201 21.26 -4.10 -22.67
C ARG A 201 21.91 -3.39 -23.85
N ALA A 202 22.04 -2.07 -23.75
CA ALA A 202 22.97 -1.33 -24.56
C ALA A 202 24.33 -2.01 -24.39
N ARG A 203 24.94 -2.41 -25.50
CA ARG A 203 26.27 -2.99 -25.51
C ARG A 203 27.21 -2.02 -24.80
N ARG A 204 27.92 -2.54 -23.81
CA ARG A 204 28.91 -1.84 -23.01
C ARG A 204 30.00 -1.29 -23.94
N ALA A 205 29.97 0.01 -24.21
CA ALA A 205 31.13 0.71 -24.76
C ALA A 205 32.09 1.00 -23.61
N VAL A 206 33.34 0.57 -23.76
CA VAL A 206 34.43 0.83 -22.83
C VAL A 206 34.88 2.28 -23.03
N LEU A 207 34.79 3.12 -22.00
CA LEU A 207 35.56 4.37 -21.89
C LEU A 207 36.07 4.54 -20.44
N PRO A 208 37.21 5.23 -20.26
CA PRO A 208 38.12 5.02 -19.13
C PRO A 208 37.82 5.91 -17.92
N GLN A 209 38.49 5.56 -16.80
CA GLN A 209 38.52 6.24 -15.50
C GLN A 209 38.94 7.71 -15.56
N GLU A 210 38.33 8.51 -14.67
CA GLU A 210 38.82 9.66 -13.85
C GLU A 210 37.56 10.45 -13.43
N ASP A 211 37.36 11.02 -12.24
CA ASP A 211 38.16 11.19 -11.02
C ASP A 211 37.18 11.49 -9.84
N GLU A 212 37.71 11.53 -8.63
CA GLU A 212 37.00 11.64 -7.35
C GLU A 212 35.98 12.79 -7.21
N GLY A 213 34.83 12.50 -6.57
CA GLY A 213 33.80 13.50 -6.23
C GLY A 213 32.79 12.99 -5.21
N SER A 214 32.96 13.47 -3.97
CA SER A 214 32.20 13.17 -2.74
C SER A 214 30.67 13.26 -2.85
N GLY A 215 29.97 12.30 -2.23
CA GLY A 215 28.51 12.33 -2.05
C GLY A 215 27.97 11.05 -1.42
N ALA A 216 27.92 11.01 -0.09
CA ALA A 216 27.37 9.90 0.68
C ALA A 216 25.87 9.67 0.38
N GLY A 217 25.53 8.49 -0.14
CA GLY A 217 24.15 8.00 -0.28
C GLY A 217 23.92 6.79 0.62
N GLN A 218 23.23 7.02 1.74
CA GLN A 218 22.83 5.98 2.70
C GLN A 218 21.67 5.15 2.13
N ARG A 219 21.83 3.82 2.12
CA ARG A 219 20.80 2.83 1.78
C ARG A 219 19.64 2.88 2.78
N ILE A 220 18.38 2.94 2.30
CA ILE A 220 17.19 2.70 3.12
C ILE A 220 16.58 1.34 2.76
N ILE A 221 16.99 0.34 3.55
CA ILE A 221 16.26 -0.82 4.09
C ILE A 221 15.23 -1.52 3.16
N ASP A 222 15.67 -2.64 2.57
CA ASP A 222 14.84 -3.80 2.22
C ASP A 222 13.98 -4.23 3.43
N PHE A 223 12.68 -3.94 3.41
CA PHE A 223 11.73 -4.68 4.23
C PHE A 223 11.57 -6.07 3.61
N LYS A 224 12.21 -7.07 4.22
CA LYS A 224 12.36 -8.45 3.74
C LYS A 224 11.04 -9.06 3.27
N LYS A 225 10.98 -9.32 1.96
CA LYS A 225 9.92 -10.07 1.26
C LYS A 225 9.81 -11.50 1.80
N GLU A 226 10.88 -12.04 2.41
CA GLU A 226 10.95 -13.39 2.99
C GLU A 226 9.96 -13.64 4.14
N ASP A 227 9.58 -12.62 4.93
CA ASP A 227 8.76 -12.83 6.13
C ASP A 227 7.32 -13.23 5.81
N SER A 228 6.81 -12.87 4.63
CA SER A 228 5.46 -13.24 4.20
C SER A 228 5.31 -14.73 3.89
N CYS A 229 6.40 -15.37 3.46
CA CYS A 229 6.41 -16.77 3.03
C CYS A 229 6.31 -17.76 4.21
N GLN A 230 6.54 -17.28 5.44
CA GLN A 230 6.49 -18.09 6.65
C GLN A 230 5.14 -18.03 7.38
N LEU A 231 4.21 -17.20 6.92
CA LEU A 231 2.91 -17.01 7.56
C LEU A 231 1.89 -18.04 7.08
N ASP A 232 0.99 -18.52 7.93
CA ASP A 232 -0.16 -19.32 7.49
C ASP A 232 -1.11 -18.50 6.60
N PRO A 233 -1.80 -19.08 5.60
CA PRO A 233 -2.72 -18.33 4.75
C PRO A 233 -3.94 -17.85 5.52
N VAL A 234 -4.31 -16.57 5.36
CA VAL A 234 -5.50 -16.00 6.00
C VAL A 234 -6.60 -15.75 4.98
N ALA A 235 -7.70 -16.50 5.09
CA ALA A 235 -8.90 -16.32 4.27
C ALA A 235 -9.56 -14.95 4.50
N GLY A 236 -9.53 -14.46 5.74
CA GLY A 236 -10.17 -13.21 6.14
C GLY A 236 -11.70 -13.32 6.28
N PRO A 237 -12.37 -12.28 6.81
CA PRO A 237 -13.78 -12.34 7.21
C PRO A 237 -14.77 -12.04 6.07
N CYS A 238 -14.29 -11.61 4.90
CA CYS A 238 -15.16 -11.41 3.75
C CYS A 238 -15.61 -12.76 3.16
N LEU A 239 -16.81 -12.79 2.56
CA LEU A 239 -17.46 -14.02 2.08
C LEU A 239 -17.19 -14.33 0.59
N GLY A 240 -16.09 -13.81 0.03
CA GLY A 240 -15.67 -14.10 -1.34
C GLY A 240 -15.11 -15.52 -1.49
N MET A 241 -15.33 -16.14 -2.64
CA MET A 241 -14.79 -17.46 -2.98
C MET A 241 -13.62 -17.34 -3.96
N ILE A 242 -12.57 -16.61 -3.60
CA ILE A 242 -11.45 -16.31 -4.51
C ILE A 242 -10.34 -17.32 -4.29
N ARG A 243 -10.05 -18.15 -5.31
CA ARG A 243 -8.91 -19.08 -5.25
C ARG A 243 -7.60 -18.29 -5.29
N LYS A 244 -6.76 -18.49 -4.27
CA LYS A 244 -5.43 -17.87 -4.14
C LYS A 244 -4.39 -18.94 -3.82
N TYR A 245 -3.12 -18.59 -3.95
CA TYR A 245 -1.99 -19.45 -3.62
C TYR A 245 -1.29 -18.95 -2.36
N PHE A 246 -0.74 -19.84 -1.57
CA PHE A 246 0.14 -19.54 -0.45
C PHE A 246 1.32 -20.51 -0.45
N TYR A 247 2.47 -20.06 0.02
CA TYR A 247 3.64 -20.87 0.20
C TYR A 247 3.55 -21.65 1.51
N ASN A 248 3.54 -22.97 1.43
CA ASN A 248 3.63 -23.83 2.59
C ASN A 248 5.08 -24.25 2.77
N GLY A 249 5.75 -23.72 3.79
CA GLY A 249 7.15 -24.04 4.08
C GLY A 249 7.40 -25.50 4.46
N SER A 250 6.38 -26.21 4.98
CA SER A 250 6.50 -27.62 5.36
C SER A 250 6.49 -28.55 4.15
N SER A 251 5.61 -28.28 3.18
CA SER A 251 5.59 -29.03 1.91
C SER A 251 6.53 -28.45 0.85
N MET A 252 7.14 -27.29 1.14
CA MET A 252 7.94 -26.48 0.23
C MET A 252 7.23 -26.25 -1.12
N ALA A 253 5.93 -26.05 -1.09
CA ALA A 253 5.06 -25.95 -2.27
C ALA A 253 4.13 -24.75 -2.18
N CYS A 254 3.62 -24.32 -3.34
CA CYS A 254 2.58 -23.30 -3.42
C CYS A 254 1.21 -23.96 -3.53
N GLU A 255 0.46 -23.95 -2.43
CA GLU A 255 -0.83 -24.59 -2.30
C GLU A 255 -1.96 -23.59 -2.48
N THR A 256 -3.16 -24.05 -2.82
CA THR A 256 -4.30 -23.16 -3.00
C THR A 256 -5.18 -23.10 -1.76
N PHE A 257 -5.66 -21.91 -1.44
CA PHE A 257 -6.65 -21.69 -0.39
C PHE A 257 -7.77 -20.78 -0.88
N GLN A 258 -8.88 -20.77 -0.16
CA GLN A 258 -10.01 -19.88 -0.44
C GLN A 258 -9.83 -18.58 0.32
N TYR A 259 -9.61 -17.50 -0.43
CA TYR A 259 -9.52 -16.16 0.10
C TYR A 259 -10.87 -15.46 0.03
N GLY A 260 -11.31 -14.95 1.18
CA GLY A 260 -12.55 -14.21 1.38
C GLY A 260 -12.64 -12.89 0.63
N GLY A 261 -11.52 -12.37 0.12
CA GLY A 261 -11.45 -11.13 -0.65
C GLY A 261 -11.11 -9.89 0.18
N CYS A 262 -10.93 -10.01 1.49
CA CYS A 262 -10.39 -8.95 2.33
C CYS A 262 -9.60 -9.49 3.53
N LEU A 263 -8.70 -8.67 4.09
CA LEU A 263 -8.00 -8.91 5.35
C LEU A 263 -7.25 -10.26 5.43
N GLY A 264 -6.66 -10.70 4.33
CA GLY A 264 -5.62 -11.73 4.32
C GLY A 264 -4.25 -11.16 4.72
N ASN A 265 -3.23 -12.01 4.76
CA ASN A 265 -1.84 -11.61 5.01
C ASN A 265 -0.99 -11.75 3.73
N GLY A 266 0.34 -11.60 3.88
CA GLY A 266 1.28 -11.59 2.76
C GLY A 266 1.48 -12.94 2.07
N ASN A 267 1.09 -14.06 2.71
CA ASN A 267 1.13 -15.38 2.09
C ASN A 267 -0.12 -15.62 1.21
N ASN A 268 -0.32 -14.75 0.22
CA ASN A 268 -1.53 -14.70 -0.61
C ASN A 268 -1.19 -14.18 -2.02
N PHE A 269 -0.96 -15.12 -2.93
CA PHE A 269 -0.51 -14.89 -4.29
C PHE A 269 -1.61 -15.17 -5.31
N GLY A 270 -1.59 -14.44 -6.42
CA GLY A 270 -2.55 -14.60 -7.51
C GLY A 270 -2.32 -15.86 -8.35
N SER A 271 -1.08 -16.35 -8.39
CA SER A 271 -0.70 -17.55 -9.16
C SER A 271 0.36 -18.39 -8.45
N GLU A 272 0.44 -19.67 -8.82
CA GLU A 272 1.53 -20.57 -8.37
C GLU A 272 2.90 -20.01 -8.75
N LYS A 273 3.01 -19.42 -9.95
CA LYS A 273 4.23 -18.79 -10.45
C LYS A 273 4.72 -17.68 -9.54
N GLU A 274 3.85 -16.73 -9.23
CA GLU A 274 4.15 -15.59 -8.37
C GLU A 274 4.58 -16.05 -6.96
N CYS A 275 3.88 -17.05 -6.42
CA CYS A 275 4.20 -17.65 -5.14
C CYS A 275 5.61 -18.30 -5.15
N LEU A 276 5.91 -19.14 -6.14
CA LEU A 276 7.21 -19.81 -6.24
C LEU A 276 8.35 -18.82 -6.48
N GLN A 277 8.17 -17.84 -7.37
CA GLN A 277 9.19 -16.82 -7.63
C GLN A 277 9.44 -15.90 -6.42
N THR A 278 8.48 -15.80 -5.50
CA THR A 278 8.60 -14.97 -4.29
C THR A 278 9.15 -15.74 -3.10
N CYS A 279 8.75 -16.99 -2.91
CA CYS A 279 8.95 -17.72 -1.66
C CYS A 279 9.83 -18.97 -1.75
N ARG A 280 10.11 -19.46 -2.97
CA ARG A 280 10.94 -20.66 -3.14
C ARG A 280 12.35 -20.40 -2.61
N THR A 281 12.91 -21.40 -1.95
CA THR A 281 14.29 -21.38 -1.44
C THR A 281 15.14 -22.40 -2.17
N VAL A 282 16.46 -22.34 -1.99
CA VAL A 282 17.42 -23.32 -2.55
C VAL A 282 17.15 -24.76 -2.07
N ALA A 283 16.42 -24.94 -0.96
CA ALA A 283 15.99 -26.26 -0.50
C ALA A 283 15.12 -27.00 -1.53
N ALA A 284 14.42 -26.25 -2.40
CA ALA A 284 13.63 -26.81 -3.49
C ALA A 284 14.47 -27.65 -4.47
N CYS A 285 15.76 -27.36 -4.63
CA CYS A 285 16.67 -28.12 -5.50
C CYS A 285 16.84 -29.58 -5.04
N ASN A 286 16.54 -29.89 -3.77
CA ASN A 286 16.65 -31.25 -3.24
C ASN A 286 15.33 -32.05 -3.29
N LEU A 287 14.23 -31.44 -3.77
CA LEU A 287 12.92 -32.10 -3.85
C LEU A 287 12.80 -32.96 -5.13
N PRO A 288 11.98 -34.02 -5.14
CA PRO A 288 11.76 -34.83 -6.33
C PRO A 288 11.05 -34.03 -7.44
N ILE A 289 11.27 -34.40 -8.70
CA ILE A 289 10.53 -33.85 -9.85
C ILE A 289 9.12 -34.44 -9.84
N VAL A 290 8.09 -33.60 -9.71
CA VAL A 290 6.68 -34.04 -9.57
C VAL A 290 5.81 -33.42 -10.65
N SER A 291 5.32 -34.26 -11.58
CA SER A 291 4.34 -33.84 -12.61
C SER A 291 2.96 -33.53 -12.04
N GLY A 292 2.58 -34.14 -10.90
CA GLY A 292 1.24 -34.01 -10.32
C GLY A 292 0.18 -34.84 -11.06
N PRO A 293 -1.01 -35.00 -10.49
CA PRO A 293 -2.04 -35.92 -11.00
C PRO A 293 -2.91 -35.32 -12.11
N CYS A 294 -2.83 -34.01 -12.35
CA CYS A 294 -3.61 -33.34 -13.39
C CYS A 294 -3.04 -33.64 -14.79
N ARG A 295 -3.90 -33.55 -15.83
CA ARG A 295 -3.57 -33.95 -17.21
C ARG A 295 -3.11 -32.80 -18.11
N GLY A 296 -2.69 -31.68 -17.52
CA GLY A 296 -2.03 -30.61 -18.26
C GLY A 296 -0.67 -31.05 -18.83
N ALA A 297 -0.18 -30.32 -19.82
CA ALA A 297 1.08 -30.62 -20.49
C ALA A 297 1.97 -29.37 -20.57
N THR A 298 2.19 -28.70 -19.44
CA THR A 298 3.02 -27.50 -19.40
C THR A 298 4.48 -27.88 -19.24
N GLN A 299 5.33 -27.50 -20.19
CA GLN A 299 6.77 -27.69 -20.09
C GLN A 299 7.37 -26.67 -19.12
N LEU A 300 8.01 -27.17 -18.06
CA LEU A 300 8.72 -26.38 -17.06
C LEU A 300 10.10 -26.99 -16.80
N TRP A 301 10.94 -26.28 -16.07
CA TRP A 301 12.26 -26.75 -15.66
C TRP A 301 12.21 -27.26 -14.23
N ALA A 302 12.98 -28.30 -13.93
CA ALA A 302 13.23 -28.80 -12.58
C ALA A 302 14.71 -29.15 -12.45
N PHE A 303 15.25 -29.11 -11.24
CA PHE A 303 16.60 -29.56 -10.97
C PHE A 303 16.59 -31.06 -10.69
N ASP A 304 17.33 -31.82 -11.48
CA ASP A 304 17.60 -33.21 -11.22
C ASP A 304 18.83 -33.31 -10.32
N ALA A 305 18.63 -33.58 -9.03
CA ALA A 305 19.70 -33.69 -8.05
C ALA A 305 20.62 -34.91 -8.27
N VAL A 306 20.15 -35.94 -8.99
CA VAL A 306 20.96 -37.12 -9.35
C VAL A 306 21.91 -36.77 -10.50
N GLN A 307 21.40 -36.04 -11.49
CA GLN A 307 22.17 -35.62 -12.66
C GLN A 307 22.92 -34.30 -12.46
N GLY A 308 22.66 -33.59 -11.35
CA GLY A 308 23.23 -32.28 -11.05
C GLY A 308 22.88 -31.20 -12.07
N LYS A 309 21.73 -31.29 -12.75
CA LYS A 309 21.39 -30.38 -13.85
C LYS A 309 19.91 -30.02 -13.90
N CYS A 310 19.64 -28.85 -14.46
CA CYS A 310 18.29 -28.41 -14.79
C CYS A 310 17.78 -29.18 -16.03
N VAL A 311 16.63 -29.84 -15.89
CA VAL A 311 15.98 -30.63 -16.94
C VAL A 311 14.56 -30.12 -17.19
N LEU A 312 14.10 -30.26 -18.44
CA LEU A 312 12.70 -30.04 -18.79
C LEU A 312 11.85 -31.21 -18.29
N PHE A 313 10.69 -30.90 -17.73
CA PHE A 313 9.68 -31.89 -17.37
C PHE A 313 8.27 -31.36 -17.67
N THR A 314 7.34 -32.29 -17.83
CA THR A 314 5.93 -31.98 -18.06
C THR A 314 5.19 -31.86 -16.74
N TYR A 315 4.66 -30.68 -16.46
CA TYR A 315 3.80 -30.41 -15.32
C TYR A 315 2.32 -30.54 -15.69
N GLY A 316 1.61 -31.35 -14.91
CA GLY A 316 0.20 -31.66 -15.03
C GLY A 316 -0.76 -30.49 -14.73
N GLY A 317 -0.26 -29.39 -14.16
CA GLY A 317 -1.04 -28.19 -13.88
C GLY A 317 -1.76 -28.16 -12.54
N CYS A 318 -1.49 -29.13 -11.65
CA CYS A 318 -1.89 -29.05 -10.25
C CYS A 318 -0.96 -29.86 -9.35
N GLN A 319 -0.91 -29.49 -8.07
CA GLN A 319 -0.06 -30.11 -7.05
C GLN A 319 1.44 -30.08 -7.43
N GLY A 320 2.26 -30.87 -6.75
CA GLY A 320 3.71 -30.84 -6.90
C GLY A 320 4.37 -29.97 -5.83
N ASN A 321 5.63 -29.64 -6.05
CA ASN A 321 6.47 -29.00 -5.05
C ASN A 321 7.28 -27.85 -5.65
N GLY A 322 8.16 -27.25 -4.84
CA GLY A 322 8.99 -26.13 -5.22
C GLY A 322 10.07 -26.42 -6.25
N ASN A 323 10.36 -27.68 -6.61
CA ASN A 323 11.33 -28.03 -7.66
C ASN A 323 10.72 -27.82 -9.05
N LYS A 324 10.39 -26.57 -9.35
CA LYS A 324 9.66 -26.15 -10.53
C LYS A 324 10.06 -24.71 -10.85
N PHE A 325 10.60 -24.49 -12.04
CA PHE A 325 11.15 -23.23 -12.53
C PHE A 325 10.56 -22.90 -13.90
N TYR A 326 10.33 -21.62 -14.16
CA TYR A 326 9.71 -21.14 -15.40
C TYR A 326 10.74 -20.85 -16.50
N SER A 327 12.03 -20.96 -16.20
CA SER A 327 13.11 -20.94 -17.18
C SER A 327 14.32 -21.76 -16.72
N GLU A 328 15.13 -22.20 -17.67
CA GLU A 328 16.41 -22.88 -17.39
C GLU A 328 17.34 -21.99 -16.57
N LYS A 329 17.38 -20.70 -16.92
CA LYS A 329 18.19 -19.70 -16.23
C LYS A 329 17.79 -19.58 -14.76
N GLU A 330 16.49 -19.50 -14.47
CA GLU A 330 15.97 -19.47 -13.10
C GLU A 330 16.35 -20.72 -12.32
N CYS A 331 16.24 -21.91 -12.93
CA CYS A 331 16.70 -23.15 -12.30
C CYS A 331 18.20 -23.13 -12.00
N LYS A 332 19.03 -22.67 -12.94
CA LYS A 332 20.49 -22.54 -12.76
C LYS A 332 20.87 -21.46 -11.74
N GLU A 333 20.11 -20.39 -11.61
CA GLU A 333 20.36 -19.37 -10.59
C GLU A 333 20.09 -19.90 -9.18
N TYR A 334 19.07 -20.74 -9.01
CA TYR A 334 18.72 -21.32 -7.71
C TYR A 334 19.53 -22.57 -7.36
N CYS A 335 19.83 -23.42 -8.34
CA CYS A 335 20.41 -24.75 -8.13
C CYS A 335 21.75 -24.97 -8.84
N GLY A 336 22.15 -24.06 -9.73
CA GLY A 336 23.29 -24.21 -10.62
C GLY A 336 24.62 -23.75 -10.01
N ALA A 337 24.77 -23.81 -8.69
CA ALA A 337 26.09 -23.76 -8.07
C ALA A 337 26.62 -25.20 -7.93
N PRO A 338 27.53 -25.65 -8.81
CA PRO A 338 28.58 -26.53 -8.36
C PRO A 338 29.44 -25.77 -7.33
N GLY A 339 29.86 -26.45 -6.27
CA GLY A 339 30.95 -25.95 -5.44
C GLY A 339 32.23 -25.85 -6.26
N GLU A 340 32.44 -24.75 -6.97
CA GLU A 340 33.67 -24.43 -7.71
C GLU A 340 34.78 -23.87 -6.79
N ASP A 341 34.82 -24.32 -5.54
CA ASP A 341 36.00 -24.17 -4.67
C ASP A 341 36.55 -25.52 -4.16
N GLU A 342 35.88 -26.65 -4.42
CA GLU A 342 36.37 -27.97 -3.96
C GLU A 342 37.00 -28.84 -5.07
N GLU A 343 36.72 -28.59 -6.36
CA GLU A 343 37.34 -29.35 -7.46
C GLU A 343 38.70 -28.76 -7.91
N LEU A 344 38.99 -27.50 -7.54
CA LEU A 344 40.31 -26.87 -7.75
C LEU A 344 41.33 -27.21 -6.65
N LEU A 345 40.91 -27.91 -5.58
CA LEU A 345 41.76 -28.45 -4.51
C LEU A 345 42.05 -29.96 -4.65
N ARG A 346 41.43 -30.66 -5.61
CA ARG A 346 41.70 -32.09 -5.87
C ARG A 346 42.74 -32.38 -6.96
N PHE A 347 43.25 -31.34 -7.64
CA PHE A 347 44.33 -31.48 -8.63
C PHE A 347 45.65 -30.83 -8.20
N LYS A 348 45.85 -30.60 -6.90
CA LYS A 348 47.17 -30.34 -6.32
C LYS A 348 47.57 -31.49 -5.39
N HIS A 349 47.89 -32.64 -5.97
CA HIS A 349 48.89 -33.57 -5.47
C HIS A 349 49.46 -34.41 -6.60
#